data_AF-A0A372DRN3-F1
#
_entry.id   AF-A0A372DRN3-F1
#
_cell.length_a   1.000
_cell.length_b   1.000
_cell.length_c   1.000
_cell.angle_alpha   90.00
_cell.angle_beta   90.00
_cell.angle_gamma   90.00
#
_symmetry.space_group_name_H-M   'P 1'
#
loop_
_entity.id
_entity.type
_entity.pdbx_description
1 polymer ?
#
loop_
_entity_poly.entity_id
_entity_poly.type
_entity_poly.pdbx_seq_one_letter_code
_entity_poly.pdbx_strand_id
1 'polypeptide(L)'
;MTTQGIASDYSVAQPQFTSDPSDASSDQTMTTQPLANNSHGASSIHGRLRQIDWRPILFKLTDATHGLGWSMERAIPALQGYLQFLRAIDRYPHMALVPSEDVDEVWHCHLLDTQKYAADCQWLFGRFIHHNPYLGTPTMGGKEALAQAWQETRRLLQTSADELEGGSWGWLGDGPSTCVLSFHDLGDRPGLPLRIRADLSVELLPCA
;
A
#
# COMPACT_ATOMS: atom_id res chain seq x y z
N MET A 1 33.29 -35.00 -17.50
CA MET A 1 33.34 -34.20 -16.25
C MET A 1 31.93 -34.09 -15.73
N THR A 2 31.79 -34.39 -14.45
CA THR A 2 30.58 -34.84 -13.76
C THR A 2 29.65 -33.68 -13.40
N THR A 3 28.34 -33.94 -13.49
CA THR A 3 27.19 -33.13 -13.07
C THR A 3 27.26 -32.65 -11.62
N GLN A 4 26.88 -31.40 -11.33
CA GLN A 4 26.21 -31.06 -10.07
C GLN A 4 25.15 -29.97 -10.32
N GLY A 5 23.89 -30.39 -10.28
CA GLY A 5 22.74 -29.52 -10.10
C GLY A 5 22.59 -29.18 -8.62
N ILE A 6 22.31 -27.91 -8.34
CA ILE A 6 21.98 -27.43 -7.00
C ILE A 6 20.47 -27.54 -6.81
N ALA A 7 20.04 -28.54 -6.05
CA ALA A 7 18.71 -28.61 -5.46
C ALA A 7 18.74 -27.77 -4.17
N SER A 8 17.89 -26.75 -4.07
CA SER A 8 17.65 -26.03 -2.82
C SER A 8 16.37 -26.56 -2.19
N ASP A 9 16.53 -27.40 -1.16
CA ASP A 9 15.47 -27.91 -0.31
C ASP A 9 14.88 -26.78 0.55
N TYR A 10 13.75 -26.21 0.11
CA TYR A 10 12.90 -25.39 0.98
C TYR A 10 12.01 -26.32 1.81
N SER A 11 12.49 -26.70 3.00
CA SER A 11 11.68 -27.39 4.01
C SER A 11 11.10 -26.37 4.98
N VAL A 12 9.78 -26.15 4.89
CA VAL A 12 9.02 -25.32 5.83
C VAL A 12 8.73 -26.17 7.08
N ALA A 13 9.45 -25.92 8.16
CA ALA A 13 9.13 -26.51 9.46
C ALA A 13 7.87 -25.86 10.04
N GLN A 14 6.83 -26.65 10.25
CA GLN A 14 5.65 -26.24 11.03
C GLN A 14 5.95 -26.32 12.53
N PRO A 15 5.55 -25.33 13.34
CA PRO A 15 5.70 -25.42 14.78
C PRO A 15 4.71 -26.43 15.37
N GLN A 16 5.23 -27.42 16.09
CA GLN A 16 4.43 -28.37 16.87
C GLN A 16 3.96 -27.71 18.17
N PHE A 17 2.66 -27.77 18.42
CA PHE A 17 2.02 -27.34 19.66
C PHE A 17 1.99 -28.54 20.62
N THR A 18 2.74 -28.47 21.72
CA THR A 18 2.61 -29.43 22.82
C THR A 18 1.90 -28.76 23.99
N SER A 19 0.70 -29.23 24.31
CA SER A 19 -0.02 -28.93 25.54
C SER A 19 0.41 -29.90 26.64
N ASP A 20 0.77 -29.41 27.82
CA ASP A 20 0.32 -30.02 29.07
C ASP A 20 0.40 -29.03 30.27
N PRO A 21 -0.48 -29.19 31.29
CA PRO A 21 -0.70 -28.21 32.36
C PRO A 21 -0.17 -28.68 33.73
N SER A 22 0.33 -27.74 34.55
CA SER A 22 0.23 -27.70 36.03
C SER A 22 1.42 -26.94 36.64
N ASP A 23 1.19 -25.77 37.22
CA ASP A 23 1.31 -25.63 38.68
C ASP A 23 0.83 -24.27 39.17
N ALA A 24 0.19 -24.31 40.32
CA ALA A 24 -0.55 -23.22 40.94
C ALA A 24 0.27 -22.44 41.97
N SER A 25 -0.25 -21.24 42.28
CA SER A 25 -0.12 -20.49 43.53
C SER A 25 1.05 -19.51 43.65
N SER A 26 0.74 -18.21 43.62
CA SER A 26 0.52 -17.48 44.88
C SER A 26 -0.10 -16.10 44.65
N ASP A 27 -0.96 -15.80 45.60
CA ASP A 27 -1.86 -14.67 45.80
C ASP A 27 -1.16 -13.31 45.89
N GLN A 28 -1.62 -12.33 45.08
CA GLN A 28 -1.67 -10.92 45.47
C GLN A 28 -2.93 -10.27 44.86
N THR A 29 -3.90 -10.04 45.72
CA THR A 29 -5.07 -9.20 45.48
C THR A 29 -4.65 -7.76 45.15
N MET A 30 -4.99 -7.27 43.96
CA MET A 30 -5.02 -5.84 43.66
C MET A 30 -6.32 -5.51 42.93
N THR A 31 -7.17 -4.78 43.63
CA THR A 31 -8.51 -4.36 43.26
C THR A 31 -8.52 -3.39 42.07
N THR A 32 -9.60 -3.42 41.28
CA THR A 32 -10.07 -2.47 40.22
C THR A 32 -9.28 -2.49 38.89
N GLN A 33 -9.83 -2.67 37.68
CA GLN A 33 -11.12 -2.28 37.07
C GLN A 33 -11.51 -3.26 35.93
N PRO A 34 -12.78 -3.30 35.44
CA PRO A 34 -13.11 -4.12 34.29
C PRO A 34 -12.43 -3.55 33.04
N LEU A 35 -11.64 -4.39 32.36
CA LEU A 35 -11.06 -4.10 31.06
C LEU A 35 -12.21 -3.72 30.12
N ALA A 36 -12.33 -2.42 29.83
CA ALA A 36 -13.31 -1.92 28.87
C ALA A 36 -13.09 -2.69 27.56
N ASN A 37 -14.11 -3.47 27.20
CA ASN A 37 -14.11 -4.33 26.03
C ASN A 37 -14.04 -3.42 24.79
N ASN A 38 -12.83 -3.18 24.31
CA ASN A 38 -12.53 -2.19 23.26
C ASN A 38 -12.80 -2.77 21.87
N SER A 39 -13.93 -3.45 21.71
CA SER A 39 -14.39 -4.07 20.46
C SER A 39 -14.65 -3.05 19.34
N HIS A 40 -14.72 -1.76 19.67
CA HIS A 40 -14.88 -0.66 18.72
C HIS A 40 -13.55 -0.18 18.13
N GLY A 41 -12.42 -0.47 18.79
CA GLY A 41 -11.10 -0.10 18.29
C GLY A 41 -10.66 -0.95 17.10
N ALA A 42 -10.96 -2.25 17.14
CA ALA A 42 -10.58 -3.23 16.11
C ALA A 42 -11.40 -3.10 14.81
N SER A 43 -12.62 -2.57 14.88
CA SER A 43 -13.49 -2.35 13.71
C SER A 43 -13.20 -1.03 12.97
N SER A 44 -12.42 -0.12 13.56
CA SER A 44 -11.99 1.11 12.87
C SER A 44 -10.85 0.83 11.89
N ILE A 45 -10.76 1.60 10.80
CA ILE A 45 -9.61 1.53 9.87
C ILE A 45 -8.28 1.77 10.61
N HIS A 46 -8.27 2.64 11.62
CA HIS A 46 -7.09 2.89 12.45
C HIS A 46 -6.64 1.62 13.18
N GLY A 47 -7.57 0.88 13.79
CA GLY A 47 -7.27 -0.39 14.45
C GLY A 47 -6.73 -1.43 13.49
N ARG A 48 -7.33 -1.54 12.29
CA ARG A 48 -6.88 -2.48 11.26
C ARG A 48 -5.48 -2.17 10.73
N LEU A 49 -5.16 -0.90 10.47
CA LEU A 49 -3.85 -0.46 9.99
C LEU A 49 -2.72 -0.80 10.98
N ARG A 50 -2.97 -0.72 12.30
CA ARG A 50 -1.98 -1.08 13.33
C ARG A 50 -1.65 -2.57 13.39
N GLN A 51 -2.50 -3.43 12.82
CA GLN A 51 -2.29 -4.89 12.84
C GLN A 51 -1.51 -5.39 11.62
N ILE A 52 -1.36 -4.57 10.59
CA ILE A 52 -0.56 -4.91 9.42
C ILE A 52 0.92 -4.78 9.76
N ASP A 53 1.70 -5.79 9.37
CA ASP A 53 3.15 -5.71 9.38
C ASP A 53 3.65 -4.86 8.21
N TRP A 54 4.12 -3.65 8.50
CA TRP A 54 4.66 -2.69 7.52
C TRP A 54 6.17 -2.83 7.29
N ARG A 55 6.87 -3.67 8.06
CA ARG A 55 8.34 -3.83 7.95
C ARG A 55 8.81 -4.27 6.57
N PRO A 56 8.11 -5.17 5.84
CA PRO A 56 8.53 -5.55 4.48
C PRO A 56 8.53 -4.38 3.50
N ILE A 57 7.53 -3.49 3.59
CA ILE A 57 7.45 -2.28 2.77
C ILE A 57 8.61 -1.35 3.12
N LEU A 58 8.82 -1.09 4.40
CA LEU A 58 9.92 -0.23 4.86
C LEU A 58 11.28 -0.79 4.45
N PHE A 59 11.49 -2.10 4.57
CA PHE A 59 12.69 -2.78 4.09
C PHE A 59 12.91 -2.52 2.59
N LYS A 60 11.87 -2.68 1.77
CA LYS A 60 11.96 -2.44 0.32
C LYS A 60 12.26 -0.98 -0.04
N LEU A 61 11.75 -0.02 0.73
CA LEU A 61 12.09 1.40 0.56
C LEU A 61 13.57 1.67 0.85
N THR A 62 14.11 1.07 1.91
CA THR A 62 15.45 1.40 2.42
C THR A 62 16.58 0.51 1.91
N ASP A 63 16.27 -0.67 1.36
CA ASP A 63 17.30 -1.56 0.83
C ASP A 63 17.99 -0.91 -0.38
N ALA A 64 19.30 -0.70 -0.26
CA ALA A 64 20.10 -0.03 -1.28
C ALA A 64 20.43 -0.93 -2.49
N THR A 65 20.28 -2.24 -2.35
CA THR A 65 20.70 -3.20 -3.39
C THR A 65 19.56 -3.56 -4.33
N HIS A 66 18.39 -3.86 -3.77
CA HIS A 66 17.22 -4.33 -4.50
C HIS A 66 15.99 -3.45 -4.26
N GLY A 67 16.08 -2.42 -3.41
CA GLY A 67 15.03 -1.46 -3.11
C GLY A 67 15.28 -0.09 -3.71
N LEU A 68 14.72 0.95 -3.09
CA LEU A 68 14.90 2.35 -3.52
C LEU A 68 16.11 3.03 -2.85
N GLY A 69 16.75 2.38 -1.88
CA GLY A 69 17.90 2.94 -1.15
C GLY A 69 17.61 4.22 -0.36
N TRP A 70 16.36 4.45 0.04
CA TRP A 70 15.98 5.65 0.79
C TRP A 70 16.56 5.65 2.20
N SER A 71 16.87 6.84 2.72
CA SER A 71 17.13 7.02 4.14
C SER A 71 15.84 6.81 4.94
N MET A 72 15.98 6.41 6.22
CA MET A 72 14.84 6.34 7.14
C MET A 72 14.14 7.69 7.33
N GLU A 73 14.89 8.79 7.23
CA GLU A 73 14.36 10.16 7.32
C GLU A 73 13.37 10.49 6.21
N ARG A 74 13.52 9.87 5.03
CA ARG A 74 12.53 9.96 3.93
C ARG A 74 11.46 8.87 4.03
N ALA A 75 11.86 7.63 4.29
CA ALA A 75 10.96 6.48 4.25
C ALA A 75 9.89 6.50 5.34
N ILE A 76 10.20 6.98 6.55
CA ILE A 76 9.24 7.04 7.67
C ILE A 76 8.11 8.03 7.38
N PRO A 77 8.36 9.31 7.02
CA PRO A 77 7.30 10.24 6.64
C PRO A 77 6.49 9.77 5.43
N ALA A 78 7.12 9.17 4.42
CA ALA A 78 6.42 8.64 3.26
C ALA A 78 5.46 7.49 3.64
N LEU A 79 5.90 6.56 4.49
CA LEU A 79 5.04 5.49 5.01
C LEU A 79 3.89 6.07 5.85
N GLN A 80 4.14 7.08 6.69
CA GLN A 80 3.09 7.78 7.43
C GLN A 80 2.05 8.39 6.48
N GLY A 81 2.50 9.05 5.41
CA GLY A 81 1.64 9.59 4.36
C GLY A 81 0.80 8.51 3.69
N TYR A 82 1.39 7.35 3.41
CA TYR A 82 0.67 6.21 2.85
C TYR A 82 -0.41 5.67 3.78
N LEU A 83 -0.14 5.55 5.09
CA LEU A 83 -1.18 5.14 6.05
C LEU A 83 -2.35 6.12 6.08
N GLN A 84 -2.09 7.43 5.94
CA GLN A 84 -3.15 8.44 5.85
C GLN A 84 -3.91 8.36 4.52
N PHE A 85 -3.20 8.09 3.43
CA PHE A 85 -3.82 7.83 2.13
C PHE A 85 -4.77 6.63 2.17
N LEU A 86 -4.38 5.53 2.82
CA LEU A 86 -5.26 4.37 3.04
C LEU A 86 -6.51 4.73 3.85
N ARG A 87 -6.39 5.59 4.86
CA ARG A 87 -7.56 6.09 5.61
C ARG A 87 -8.49 6.93 4.74
N ALA A 88 -7.94 7.73 3.83
CA ALA A 88 -8.75 8.50 2.89
C ALA A 88 -9.49 7.59 1.90
N ILE A 89 -8.88 6.51 1.42
CA ILE A 89 -9.54 5.50 0.58
C ILE A 89 -10.72 4.85 1.32
N ASP A 90 -10.56 4.52 2.61
CA ASP A 90 -11.63 3.97 3.44
C ASP A 90 -12.78 4.97 3.63
N ARG A 91 -12.45 6.24 3.89
CA ARG A 91 -13.42 7.32 4.13
C ARG A 91 -14.16 7.77 2.87
N TYR A 92 -13.48 7.78 1.72
CA TYR A 92 -14.00 8.27 0.44
C TYR A 92 -13.96 7.17 -0.64
N PRO A 93 -14.71 6.07 -0.47
CA PRO A 93 -14.58 4.85 -1.28
C PRO A 93 -15.04 5.00 -2.73
N HIS A 94 -15.52 6.17 -3.15
CA HIS A 94 -15.97 6.48 -4.50
C HIS A 94 -15.19 7.62 -5.16
N MET A 95 -14.15 8.14 -4.50
CA MET A 95 -13.36 9.26 -5.00
C MET A 95 -12.03 8.80 -5.56
N ALA A 96 -11.67 9.31 -6.75
CA ALA A 96 -10.40 9.00 -7.39
C ALA A 96 -9.29 9.81 -6.69
N LEU A 97 -8.64 9.18 -5.72
CA LEU A 97 -7.58 9.81 -4.93
C LEU A 97 -6.22 9.64 -5.63
N VAL A 98 -5.43 10.72 -5.62
CA VAL A 98 -4.08 10.80 -6.18
C VAL A 98 -3.06 10.95 -5.04
N PRO A 99 -2.12 10.01 -4.87
CA PRO A 99 -1.06 10.13 -3.88
C PRO A 99 0.00 11.17 -4.29
N SER A 100 0.82 11.63 -3.34
CA SER A 100 2.09 12.28 -3.69
C SER A 100 3.08 11.27 -4.27
N GLU A 101 4.13 11.75 -4.93
CA GLU A 101 5.19 10.89 -5.48
C GLU A 101 5.76 9.91 -4.44
N ASP A 102 6.14 10.40 -3.26
CA ASP A 102 6.71 9.55 -2.21
C ASP A 102 5.71 8.51 -1.67
N VAL A 103 4.43 8.91 -1.52
CA VAL A 103 3.37 8.01 -1.06
C VAL A 103 3.07 6.93 -2.11
N ASP A 104 3.16 7.29 -3.39
CA ASP A 104 2.97 6.34 -4.49
C ASP A 104 4.09 5.31 -4.55
N GLU A 105 5.35 5.68 -4.29
CA GLU A 105 6.44 4.72 -4.20
C GLU A 105 6.29 3.74 -3.02
N VAL A 106 5.74 4.20 -1.89
CA VAL A 106 5.34 3.29 -0.80
C VAL A 106 4.23 2.35 -1.27
N TRP A 107 3.24 2.85 -2.01
CA TRP A 107 2.17 2.03 -2.57
C TRP A 107 2.72 1.00 -3.57
N HIS A 108 3.64 1.36 -4.47
CA HIS A 108 4.32 0.42 -5.36
C HIS A 108 5.03 -0.69 -4.58
N CYS A 109 5.79 -0.33 -3.55
CA CYS A 109 6.47 -1.32 -2.70
C CYS A 109 5.48 -2.28 -2.03
N HIS A 110 4.32 -1.80 -1.61
CA HIS A 110 3.27 -2.65 -1.07
C HIS A 110 2.63 -3.53 -2.15
N LEU A 111 2.33 -2.97 -3.33
CA LEU A 111 1.69 -3.65 -4.46
C LEU A 111 2.53 -4.80 -5.03
N LEU A 112 3.86 -4.67 -5.05
CA LEU A 112 4.79 -5.66 -5.61
C LEU A 112 4.76 -7.00 -4.86
N ASP A 113 4.44 -7.01 -3.55
CA ASP A 113 4.08 -8.23 -2.83
C ASP A 113 2.59 -8.49 -2.99
N THR A 114 2.23 -9.03 -4.17
CA THR A 114 0.82 -9.16 -4.59
C THR A 114 -0.04 -10.00 -3.64
N GLN A 115 0.52 -11.02 -2.99
CA GLN A 115 -0.21 -11.86 -2.04
C GLN A 115 -0.50 -11.09 -0.75
N LYS A 116 0.50 -10.41 -0.18
CA LYS A 116 0.31 -9.55 0.99
C LYS A 116 -0.64 -8.40 0.68
N TYR A 117 -0.46 -7.73 -0.45
CA TYR A 117 -1.29 -6.61 -0.86
C TYR A 117 -2.76 -6.99 -0.99
N ALA A 118 -3.06 -8.14 -1.61
CA ALA A 118 -4.43 -8.64 -1.72
C ALA A 118 -5.05 -8.94 -0.35
N ALA A 119 -4.29 -9.58 0.56
CA ALA A 119 -4.74 -9.87 1.91
C ALA A 119 -4.98 -8.59 2.74
N ASP A 120 -4.05 -7.64 2.68
CA ASP A 120 -4.14 -6.36 3.38
C ASP A 120 -5.29 -5.51 2.83
N CYS A 121 -5.53 -5.50 1.52
CA CYS A 121 -6.69 -4.83 0.94
C CYS A 121 -8.01 -5.45 1.41
N GLN A 122 -8.09 -6.78 1.42
CA GLN A 122 -9.26 -7.48 1.93
C GLN A 122 -9.50 -7.16 3.42
N TRP A 123 -8.44 -7.14 4.21
CA TRP A 123 -8.49 -6.79 5.63
C TRP A 123 -8.95 -5.34 5.84
N LEU A 124 -8.33 -4.39 5.16
CA LEU A 124 -8.58 -2.97 5.36
C LEU A 124 -9.93 -2.51 4.81
N PHE A 125 -10.29 -2.97 3.61
CA PHE A 125 -11.35 -2.38 2.79
C PHE A 125 -12.45 -3.35 2.38
N GLY A 126 -12.28 -4.65 2.67
CA GLY A 126 -13.18 -5.71 2.22
C GLY A 126 -13.17 -5.94 0.70
N ARG A 127 -12.24 -5.31 -0.03
CA ARG A 127 -12.11 -5.37 -1.50
C ARG A 127 -10.68 -5.09 -1.92
N PHE A 128 -10.31 -5.55 -3.12
CA PHE A 128 -9.05 -5.16 -3.73
C PHE A 128 -9.08 -3.69 -4.16
N ILE A 129 -7.96 -2.99 -3.96
CA ILE A 129 -7.81 -1.60 -4.37
C ILE A 129 -6.92 -1.54 -5.61
N HIS A 130 -7.46 -1.06 -6.73
CA HIS A 130 -6.73 -1.04 -8.00
C HIS A 130 -5.90 0.24 -8.16
N HIS A 131 -4.64 0.05 -8.54
CA HIS A 131 -3.71 1.10 -8.93
C HIS A 131 -3.80 1.34 -10.44
N ASN A 132 -3.86 2.60 -10.85
CA ASN A 132 -3.82 3.00 -12.26
C ASN A 132 -2.72 4.07 -12.47
N PRO A 133 -1.63 3.75 -13.19
CA PRO A 133 -0.47 4.64 -13.32
C PRO A 133 -0.59 5.72 -14.41
N TYR A 134 -1.73 5.83 -15.09
CA TYR A 134 -1.82 6.60 -16.34
C TYR A 134 -2.57 7.94 -16.22
N LEU A 135 -3.03 8.36 -15.03
CA LEU A 135 -3.71 9.64 -14.90
C LEU A 135 -2.78 10.79 -15.27
N GLY A 136 -3.26 11.72 -16.11
CA GLY A 136 -2.46 12.86 -16.55
C GLY A 136 -1.73 12.64 -17.88
N THR A 137 -1.75 11.42 -18.40
CA THR A 137 -1.25 11.13 -19.75
C THR A 137 -2.20 11.67 -20.82
N PRO A 138 -1.74 11.96 -22.05
CA PRO A 138 -2.61 12.39 -23.14
C PRO A 138 -3.78 11.43 -23.40
N THR A 139 -3.58 10.15 -23.10
CA THR A 139 -4.54 9.06 -23.28
C THR A 139 -5.51 8.91 -22.11
N MET A 140 -5.21 9.50 -20.94
CA MET A 140 -6.10 9.55 -19.78
C MET A 140 -6.12 10.95 -19.14
N GLY A 141 -6.98 11.81 -19.68
CA GLY A 141 -7.42 13.07 -19.05
C GLY A 141 -6.43 14.24 -19.13
N GLY A 142 -5.16 14.00 -19.46
CA GLY A 142 -4.14 15.03 -19.58
C GLY A 142 -3.78 15.74 -18.26
N LYS A 143 -2.78 16.62 -18.30
CA LYS A 143 -2.20 17.26 -17.11
C LYS A 143 -3.21 18.04 -16.26
N GLU A 144 -4.26 18.58 -16.87
CA GLU A 144 -5.33 19.31 -16.17
C GLU A 144 -6.17 18.41 -15.28
N ALA A 145 -6.55 17.22 -15.76
CA ALA A 145 -7.29 16.25 -14.95
C ALA A 145 -6.47 15.79 -13.75
N LEU A 146 -5.16 15.56 -13.94
CA LEU A 146 -4.25 15.23 -12.85
C LEU A 146 -4.17 16.35 -11.81
N ALA A 147 -4.04 17.60 -12.25
CA ALA A 147 -3.98 18.74 -11.34
C ALA A 147 -5.27 18.91 -10.52
N GLN A 148 -6.45 18.73 -11.15
CA GLN A 148 -7.74 18.80 -10.45
C GLN A 148 -7.91 17.67 -9.43
N ALA A 149 -7.60 16.43 -9.82
CA ALA A 149 -7.68 15.28 -8.93
C ALA A 149 -6.71 15.40 -7.74
N TRP A 150 -5.53 15.96 -7.97
CA TRP A 150 -4.57 16.26 -6.92
C TRP A 150 -5.08 17.32 -5.94
N GLN A 151 -5.62 18.43 -6.45
CA GLN A 151 -6.19 19.49 -5.62
C GLN A 151 -7.33 18.95 -4.74
N GLU A 152 -8.20 18.12 -5.31
CA GLU A 152 -9.31 17.53 -4.56
C GLU A 152 -8.81 16.53 -3.50
N THR A 153 -7.83 15.69 -3.85
CA THR A 153 -7.23 14.75 -2.88
C THR A 153 -6.61 15.49 -1.71
N ARG A 154 -5.86 16.57 -1.97
CA ARG A 154 -5.29 17.42 -0.92
C ARG A 154 -6.36 18.04 -0.03
N ARG A 155 -7.45 18.56 -0.63
CA ARG A 155 -8.56 19.15 0.11
C ARG A 155 -9.17 18.14 1.09
N LEU A 156 -9.46 16.93 0.61
CA LEU A 156 -10.06 15.85 1.42
C LEU A 156 -9.13 15.37 2.55
N LEU A 157 -7.84 15.24 2.26
CA LEU A 157 -6.82 14.87 3.24
C LEU A 157 -6.65 15.96 4.30
N GLN A 158 -6.68 17.25 3.91
CA GLN A 158 -6.56 18.37 4.82
C GLN A 158 -7.78 18.52 5.75
N THR A 159 -9.00 18.33 5.23
CA THR A 159 -10.20 18.29 6.10
C THR A 159 -10.13 17.14 7.11
N SER A 160 -9.63 15.97 6.70
CA SER A 160 -9.52 14.80 7.60
C SER A 160 -8.41 14.95 8.64
N ALA A 161 -7.42 15.78 8.34
CA ALA A 161 -6.27 16.11 9.16
C ALA A 161 -6.62 17.08 10.29
N ASP A 162 -7.38 18.12 9.99
CA ASP A 162 -7.80 19.14 10.96
C ASP A 162 -8.74 18.56 12.04
N GLU A 163 -9.48 17.49 11.72
CA GLU A 163 -10.35 16.77 12.65
C GLU A 163 -9.60 15.91 13.69
N LEU A 164 -8.30 15.67 13.53
CA LEU A 164 -7.57 14.62 14.27
C LEU A 164 -6.50 15.12 15.25
N GLU A 165 -6.57 16.37 15.70
CA GLU A 165 -5.65 16.97 16.67
C GLU A 165 -4.16 16.63 16.41
N GLY A 166 -3.54 17.37 15.49
CA GLY A 166 -2.09 17.56 15.51
C GLY A 166 -1.37 17.37 14.18
N GLY A 167 -1.09 18.50 13.52
CA GLY A 167 0.14 18.66 12.75
C GLY A 167 -0.04 18.96 11.27
N SER A 168 0.77 19.90 10.78
CA SER A 168 1.00 20.14 9.35
C SER A 168 1.69 18.91 8.73
N TRP A 169 1.07 18.33 7.70
CA TRP A 169 1.49 17.06 7.13
C TRP A 169 2.45 17.26 5.96
N GLY A 170 3.75 17.29 6.27
CA GLY A 170 4.84 17.60 5.33
C GLY A 170 5.02 16.66 4.13
N TRP A 171 4.33 15.52 4.07
CA TRP A 171 4.44 14.54 2.97
C TRP A 171 3.60 14.86 1.71
N LEU A 172 2.77 15.92 1.74
CA LEU A 172 2.07 16.42 0.55
C LEU A 172 2.94 17.34 -0.32
N GLY A 173 4.23 17.52 0.03
CA GLY A 173 5.15 18.48 -0.58
C GLY A 173 5.64 18.14 -1.98
N ASP A 174 5.69 16.86 -2.34
CA ASP A 174 6.42 16.39 -3.54
C ASP A 174 5.61 16.42 -4.85
N GLY A 175 4.41 17.03 -4.84
CA GLY A 175 3.53 17.07 -6.01
C GLY A 175 2.80 15.74 -6.28
N PRO A 176 1.89 15.72 -7.27
CA PRO A 176 1.09 14.53 -7.56
C PRO A 176 1.84 13.48 -8.36
N SER A 177 1.71 12.21 -7.98
CA SER A 177 2.02 11.09 -8.89
C SER A 177 1.00 11.03 -10.03
N THR A 178 1.40 10.50 -11.19
CA THR A 178 0.47 10.17 -12.30
C THR A 178 -0.43 8.97 -11.96
N CYS A 179 -0.26 8.37 -10.79
CA CYS A 179 -1.04 7.23 -10.35
C CYS A 179 -2.34 7.67 -9.66
N VAL A 180 -3.42 6.92 -9.87
CA VAL A 180 -4.72 7.18 -9.27
C VAL A 180 -5.37 5.88 -8.81
N LEU A 181 -6.17 5.98 -7.76
CA LEU A 181 -7.14 4.97 -7.39
C LEU A 181 -8.14 4.74 -8.54
N SER A 182 -8.18 3.53 -9.10
CA SER A 182 -9.19 3.18 -10.11
C SER A 182 -10.32 2.36 -9.52
N PHE A 183 -11.56 2.70 -9.90
CA PHE A 183 -12.77 1.95 -9.54
C PHE A 183 -13.31 1.09 -10.69
N HIS A 184 -12.71 1.17 -11.87
CA HIS A 184 -13.23 0.52 -13.08
C HIS A 184 -12.11 -0.12 -13.90
N ASP A 185 -12.50 -1.15 -14.66
CA ASP A 185 -11.74 -1.64 -15.79
C ASP A 185 -11.82 -0.58 -16.91
N LEU A 186 -10.74 0.19 -17.05
CA LEU A 186 -10.70 1.38 -17.91
C LEU A 186 -10.50 1.01 -19.39
N GLY A 187 -11.38 0.17 -19.93
CA GLY A 187 -11.58 -0.05 -21.37
C GLY A 187 -10.32 -0.21 -22.23
N ASP A 188 -10.51 -0.05 -23.53
CA ASP A 188 -9.43 -0.15 -24.52
C ASP A 188 -8.53 1.09 -24.42
N ARG A 189 -7.32 0.90 -23.92
CA ARG A 189 -6.35 1.98 -23.71
C ARG A 189 -5.66 2.24 -25.05
N PRO A 190 -5.66 3.49 -25.57
CA PRO A 190 -4.87 3.80 -26.76
C PRO A 190 -3.38 3.69 -26.40
N GLY A 191 -2.81 2.51 -26.64
CA GLY A 191 -1.38 2.24 -26.53
C GLY A 191 -0.66 2.66 -27.80
N LEU A 192 0.67 2.76 -27.72
CA LEU A 192 1.49 2.80 -28.93
C LEU A 192 1.14 1.58 -29.80
N PRO A 193 0.89 1.75 -31.10
CA PRO A 193 0.49 0.64 -31.95
C PRO A 193 1.68 -0.31 -32.08
N LEU A 194 1.63 -1.42 -31.35
CA LEU A 194 2.72 -2.39 -31.25
C LEU A 194 2.26 -3.71 -31.85
N ARG A 195 3.11 -4.28 -32.70
CA ARG A 195 2.91 -5.61 -33.27
C ARG A 195 3.87 -6.58 -32.60
N ILE A 196 3.30 -7.62 -31.99
CA ILE A 196 4.06 -8.80 -31.57
C ILE A 196 4.04 -9.79 -32.73
N ARG A 197 5.20 -10.11 -33.28
CA ARG A 197 5.35 -11.09 -34.36
C ARG A 197 5.30 -12.50 -33.79
N ALA A 198 5.13 -13.50 -34.67
CA ALA A 198 5.08 -14.90 -34.27
C ALA A 198 6.37 -15.40 -33.61
N ASP A 199 7.51 -14.76 -33.91
CA ASP A 199 8.82 -15.02 -33.30
C ASP A 199 9.04 -14.22 -32.00
N LEU A 200 8.00 -13.59 -31.47
CA LEU A 200 8.01 -12.71 -30.29
C LEU A 200 8.84 -11.43 -30.44
N SER A 201 9.30 -11.11 -31.66
CA SER A 201 9.88 -9.79 -31.91
C SER A 201 8.82 -8.70 -31.88
N VAL A 202 9.23 -7.53 -31.41
CA VAL A 202 8.37 -6.38 -31.16
C VAL A 202 8.66 -5.29 -32.17
N GLU A 203 7.62 -4.83 -32.86
CA GLU A 203 7.70 -3.76 -33.86
C GLU A 203 6.73 -2.64 -33.50
N LEU A 204 7.24 -1.40 -33.48
CA LEU A 204 6.41 -0.21 -33.39
C LEU A 204 5.83 0.09 -34.78
N LEU A 205 4.51 0.12 -34.87
CA LEU A 205 3.83 0.54 -36.09
C LEU A 205 3.87 2.08 -36.18
N PRO A 206 3.91 2.64 -37.40
CA PRO A 206 3.74 4.08 -37.58
C PRO A 206 2.41 4.53 -36.96
N CYS A 207 2.41 5.65 -36.25
CA CYS A 207 1.15 6.32 -35.92
C CYS A 207 0.43 6.70 -37.23
N ALA A 208 -0.88 6.44 -37.29
CA ALA A 208 -1.74 6.85 -38.39
C ALA A 208 -1.96 8.38 -38.41
#